data_AF-A0A8X6RFT3-F1
#
_entry.id   AF-A0A8X6RFT3-F1
#
_cell.length_a   1.000
_cell.length_b   1.000
_cell.length_c   1.000
_cell.angle_alpha   90.00
_cell.angle_beta   90.00
_cell.angle_gamma   90.00
#
_symmetry.space_group_name_H-M   'P 1'
#
loop_
_entity.id
_entity.type
_entity.pdbx_description
1 polymer ?
#
loop_
_entity_poly.entity_id
_entity_poly.type
_entity_poly.pdbx_seq_one_letter_code
_entity_poly.pdbx_strand_id
1 'polypeptide(L)'
;MVFIHGESYDWNSGNPYDGSVIASAGNIIVITINFRLGIFGFLPAVEGSSRGNYGIMDQVAALHWIQENIAEFGGDPKNVTIFGHGHGAACVNLLMLTPLTRGNSIFLSYFVLDIY
;
A
#
# COMPACT_ATOMS: atom_id res chain seq x y z
N MET A 1 4.76 -3.40 -9.28
CA MET A 1 3.46 -3.57 -8.63
C MET A 1 3.66 -3.63 -7.12
N VAL A 2 2.83 -2.92 -6.35
CA VAL A 2 2.90 -2.84 -4.88
C VAL A 2 1.65 -3.48 -4.28
N PHE A 3 1.85 -4.51 -3.48
CA PHE A 3 0.79 -5.29 -2.86
C PHE A 3 0.51 -4.84 -1.42
N ILE A 4 -0.77 -4.57 -1.14
CA ILE A 4 -1.31 -4.27 0.19
C ILE A 4 -2.16 -5.47 0.63
N HIS A 5 -1.68 -6.18 1.66
CA HIS A 5 -2.41 -7.29 2.27
C HIS A 5 -3.69 -6.80 2.99
N GLY A 6 -4.65 -7.70 3.23
CA GLY A 6 -6.02 -7.25 3.49
C GLY A 6 -7.02 -8.24 4.09
N GLU A 7 -6.55 -9.16 4.91
CA GLU A 7 -7.37 -10.10 5.67
C GLU A 7 -8.19 -9.38 6.74
N SER A 8 -7.56 -8.41 7.42
CA SER A 8 -8.16 -7.59 8.47
C SER A 8 -7.27 -6.37 8.72
N TYR A 9 -7.80 -5.37 9.40
CA TYR A 9 -7.00 -4.28 9.96
C TYR A 9 -6.23 -4.67 11.21
N ASP A 10 -6.45 -5.86 11.78
CA ASP A 10 -5.92 -6.25 13.10
C ASP A 10 -4.75 -7.25 13.04
N TRP A 11 -4.59 -7.99 11.95
CA TRP A 11 -3.59 -9.04 11.85
C TRP A 11 -3.12 -9.29 10.41
N ASN A 12 -2.08 -10.13 10.31
CA ASN A 12 -1.33 -10.49 9.11
C ASN A 12 -0.18 -9.54 8.73
N SER A 13 0.44 -9.77 7.58
CA SER A 13 1.63 -9.07 7.08
C SER A 13 1.76 -9.27 5.57
N GLY A 14 2.64 -8.50 4.92
CA GLY A 14 3.01 -8.72 3.52
C GLY A 14 3.90 -9.96 3.30
N ASN A 15 4.54 -10.46 4.36
CA ASN A 15 5.56 -11.51 4.26
C ASN A 15 5.08 -12.89 3.74
N PRO A 16 3.85 -13.37 4.02
CA PRO A 16 3.36 -14.64 3.52
C PRO A 16 3.10 -14.66 2.01
N TYR A 17 3.08 -13.48 1.38
CA TYR A 17 2.77 -13.32 -0.03
C TYR A 17 4.03 -13.40 -0.87
N ASP A 18 4.30 -14.55 -1.46
CA ASP A 18 5.42 -14.70 -2.39
C ASP A 18 5.10 -14.08 -3.76
N GLY A 19 5.73 -12.94 -4.04
CA GLY A 19 5.62 -12.24 -5.32
C GLY A 19 6.46 -12.84 -6.45
N SER A 20 7.34 -13.81 -6.16
CA SER A 20 8.38 -14.27 -7.08
C SER A 20 7.85 -14.85 -8.39
N VAL A 21 6.75 -15.61 -8.33
CA VAL A 21 6.12 -16.20 -9.52
C VAL A 21 5.57 -15.13 -10.45
N ILE A 22 4.86 -14.13 -9.90
CA ILE A 22 4.29 -13.02 -10.67
C ILE A 22 5.41 -12.14 -11.22
N ALA A 23 6.44 -11.86 -10.43
CA ALA A 23 7.60 -11.08 -10.84
C ALA A 23 8.31 -11.73 -12.04
N SER A 24 8.55 -13.03 -11.97
CA SER A 24 9.21 -13.79 -13.04
C SER A 24 8.33 -13.90 -14.30
N ALA A 25 7.04 -14.25 -14.14
CA ALA A 25 6.14 -14.45 -15.27
C ALA A 25 5.80 -13.16 -16.01
N GLY A 26 5.66 -12.05 -15.27
CA GLY A 26 5.30 -10.74 -15.82
C GLY A 26 6.50 -9.89 -16.25
N ASN A 27 7.73 -10.29 -15.91
CA ASN A 27 8.92 -9.46 -16.02
C ASN A 27 8.73 -8.08 -15.35
N ILE A 28 8.27 -8.11 -14.10
CA ILE A 28 7.96 -6.92 -13.30
C ILE A 28 8.57 -7.03 -11.91
N ILE A 29 8.71 -5.88 -11.22
CA ILE A 29 9.04 -5.86 -9.80
C ILE A 29 7.77 -5.96 -8.97
N VAL A 30 7.75 -6.88 -8.00
CA VAL A 30 6.67 -7.03 -7.03
C VAL A 30 7.18 -6.63 -5.65
N ILE A 31 6.44 -5.75 -4.96
CA ILE A 31 6.77 -5.26 -3.63
C ILE A 31 5.61 -5.56 -2.70
N THR A 32 5.86 -6.23 -1.59
CA THR A 32 4.89 -6.44 -0.50
C THR A 32 5.27 -5.53 0.67
N ILE A 33 4.32 -4.79 1.21
CA ILE A 33 4.60 -3.86 2.34
C ILE A 33 3.98 -4.35 3.64
N ASN A 34 4.57 -3.93 4.75
CA ASN A 34 3.99 -4.05 6.09
C ASN A 34 3.61 -2.66 6.60
N PHE A 35 2.49 -2.59 7.31
CA PHE A 35 2.01 -1.36 7.94
C PHE A 35 1.46 -1.68 9.33
N ARG A 36 1.31 -0.66 10.19
CA ARG A 36 0.74 -0.87 11.52
C ARG A 36 -0.71 -1.34 11.44
N LEU A 37 -1.04 -2.29 12.32
CA LEU A 37 -2.35 -2.93 12.44
C LEU A 37 -2.95 -2.68 13.83
N GLY A 38 -4.23 -3.02 13.97
CA GLY A 38 -5.01 -2.92 15.19
C GLY A 38 -4.97 -1.53 15.79
N ILE A 39 -4.89 -1.46 17.12
CA ILE A 39 -4.85 -0.19 17.85
C ILE A 39 -3.64 0.68 17.47
N PHE A 40 -2.52 0.07 17.06
CA PHE A 40 -1.33 0.84 16.68
C PHE A 40 -1.45 1.48 15.30
N GLY A 41 -2.28 0.91 14.42
CA GLY A 41 -2.52 1.41 13.06
C GLY A 41 -3.77 2.28 12.93
N PHE A 42 -4.83 1.94 13.66
CA PHE A 42 -6.18 2.45 13.37
C PHE A 42 -6.93 2.95 14.61
N LEU A 43 -6.24 3.21 15.73
CA LEU A 43 -6.86 3.94 16.83
C LEU A 43 -7.39 5.29 16.31
N PRO A 44 -8.69 5.59 16.48
CA PRO A 44 -9.26 6.83 15.97
C PRO A 44 -8.61 8.04 16.61
N ALA A 45 -8.61 9.14 15.86
CA ALA A 45 -8.18 10.43 16.37
C ALA A 45 -9.05 10.81 17.58
N VAL A 46 -8.41 11.08 18.71
CA VAL A 46 -9.04 11.73 19.85
C VAL A 46 -8.50 13.15 19.89
N GLU A 47 -9.39 14.15 19.94
CA GLU A 47 -9.01 15.57 19.91
C GLU A 47 -7.83 15.85 20.83
N GLY A 48 -6.77 16.45 20.26
CA GLY A 48 -5.57 16.86 20.99
C GLY A 48 -4.51 15.78 21.27
N SER A 49 -4.69 14.52 20.85
CA SER A 49 -3.73 13.44 21.19
C SER A 49 -3.23 12.58 20.04
N SER A 50 -4.08 12.23 19.05
CA SER A 50 -3.68 11.38 17.92
C SER A 50 -4.37 11.82 16.63
N ARG A 51 -3.69 11.62 15.49
CA ARG A 51 -4.26 11.93 14.16
C ARG A 51 -5.04 10.76 13.55
N GLY A 52 -4.97 9.58 14.18
CA GLY A 52 -5.51 8.32 13.66
C GLY A 52 -4.87 7.90 12.33
N ASN A 53 -5.40 6.82 11.73
CA ASN A 53 -5.02 6.33 10.39
C ASN A 53 -3.52 6.11 10.17
N TYR A 54 -2.79 5.76 11.23
CA TYR A 54 -1.38 5.49 11.19
C TYR A 54 -1.00 4.37 10.21
N GLY A 55 -1.83 3.34 10.08
CA GLY A 55 -1.65 2.29 9.07
C GLY A 55 -1.71 2.81 7.64
N ILE A 56 -2.62 3.75 7.34
CA ILE A 56 -2.68 4.42 6.03
C ILE A 56 -1.46 5.33 5.84
N MET A 57 -1.02 6.04 6.89
CA MET A 57 0.17 6.88 6.81
C MET A 57 1.45 6.07 6.55
N ASP A 58 1.55 4.87 7.12
CA ASP A 58 2.67 3.95 6.84
C ASP A 58 2.66 3.51 5.37
N GLN A 59 1.48 3.21 4.81
CA GLN A 59 1.35 2.87 3.40
C GLN A 59 1.75 4.07 2.51
N VAL A 60 1.34 5.30 2.85
CA VAL A 60 1.79 6.52 2.14
C VAL A 60 3.31 6.69 2.23
N ALA A 61 3.91 6.47 3.40
CA ALA A 61 5.35 6.56 3.57
C ALA A 61 6.11 5.50 2.76
N ALA A 62 5.62 4.25 2.74
CA ALA A 62 6.18 3.19 1.92
C ALA A 62 6.10 3.52 0.43
N LEU A 63 4.97 4.10 -0.01
CA LEU A 63 4.77 4.54 -1.39
C LEU A 63 5.72 5.69 -1.78
N HIS A 64 5.98 6.65 -0.91
CA HIS A 64 7.01 7.67 -1.13
C HIS A 64 8.41 7.04 -1.25
N TRP A 65 8.75 6.12 -0.35
CA TRP A 65 10.03 5.42 -0.41
C TRP A 65 10.19 4.67 -1.73
N ILE A 66 9.16 3.96 -2.18
CA ILE A 66 9.18 3.26 -3.46
C ILE A 66 9.40 4.25 -4.61
N GLN A 67 8.67 5.38 -4.61
CA GLN A 67 8.82 6.39 -5.65
C GLN A 67 10.26 6.94 -5.76
N GLU A 68 10.91 7.15 -4.62
CA GLU A 68 12.25 7.72 -4.54
C GLU A 68 13.36 6.70 -4.85
N ASN A 69 13.11 5.41 -4.63
CA ASN A 69 14.17 4.40 -4.63
C ASN A 69 14.02 3.31 -5.70
N ILE A 70 12.83 3.10 -6.28
CA ILE A 70 12.58 1.92 -7.13
C ILE A 70 13.42 1.89 -8.42
N ALA A 71 13.91 3.05 -8.87
CA ALA A 71 14.82 3.15 -10.00
C ALA A 71 16.13 2.38 -9.78
N GLU A 72 16.64 2.35 -8.54
CA GLU A 72 17.88 1.63 -8.17
C GLU A 72 17.72 0.10 -8.24
N PHE A 73 16.47 -0.37 -8.22
CA PHE A 73 16.13 -1.80 -8.36
C PHE A 73 15.75 -2.15 -9.82
N GLY A 74 15.88 -1.21 -10.75
CA GLY A 74 15.52 -1.39 -12.16
C GLY A 74 14.03 -1.19 -12.47
N GLY A 75 13.25 -0.59 -11.56
CA GLY A 75 11.85 -0.26 -11.79
C GLY A 75 11.66 1.16 -12.33
N ASP A 76 10.48 1.42 -12.90
CA ASP A 76 10.10 2.77 -13.34
C ASP A 76 9.20 3.42 -12.27
N PRO A 77 9.65 4.49 -11.58
CA PRO A 77 8.83 5.19 -10.59
C PRO A 77 7.57 5.80 -11.20
N LYS A 78 7.52 6.07 -12.51
CA LYS A 78 6.31 6.57 -13.17
C LYS A 78 5.31 5.47 -13.50
N ASN A 79 5.71 4.20 -13.41
CA ASN A 79 4.88 3.04 -13.75
C ASN A 79 4.69 2.12 -12.55
N VAL A 80 4.13 2.68 -11.48
CA VAL A 80 3.81 1.94 -10.26
C VAL A 80 2.31 1.71 -10.16
N THR A 81 1.93 0.44 -10.09
CA THR A 81 0.55 -0.02 -9.84
C THR A 81 0.41 -0.50 -8.41
N ILE A 82 -0.60 -0.01 -7.70
CA ILE A 82 -0.93 -0.43 -6.33
C ILE A 82 -2.13 -1.38 -6.39
N PHE A 83 -2.07 -2.49 -5.67
CA PHE A 83 -3.14 -3.46 -5.62
C PHE A 83 -3.28 -4.13 -4.27
N GLY A 84 -4.49 -4.62 -3.97
CA GLY A 84 -4.79 -5.29 -2.71
C GLY A 84 -6.09 -6.06 -2.78
N HIS A 85 -6.29 -6.96 -1.81
CA HIS A 85 -7.48 -7.80 -1.68
C HIS A 85 -8.23 -7.48 -0.37
N GLY A 86 -9.56 -7.57 -0.33
CA GLY A 86 -10.34 -7.38 0.90
C GLY A 86 -10.14 -6.01 1.54
N HIS A 87 -9.73 -5.98 2.80
CA HIS A 87 -9.40 -4.73 3.53
C HIS A 87 -8.22 -3.98 2.88
N GLY A 88 -7.30 -4.69 2.23
CA GLY A 88 -6.20 -4.11 1.48
C GLY A 88 -6.71 -3.38 0.24
N ALA A 89 -7.76 -3.91 -0.40
CA ALA A 89 -8.47 -3.24 -1.49
C ALA A 89 -9.19 -1.95 -1.00
N ALA A 90 -9.75 -1.98 0.22
CA ALA A 90 -10.28 -0.78 0.86
C ALA A 90 -9.17 0.26 1.15
N CYS A 91 -7.99 -0.16 1.61
CA CYS A 91 -6.82 0.71 1.74
C CYS A 91 -6.40 1.32 0.40
N VAL A 92 -6.34 0.52 -0.67
CA VAL A 92 -6.05 1.00 -2.04
C VAL A 92 -7.04 2.09 -2.45
N ASN A 93 -8.33 1.93 -2.16
CA ASN A 93 -9.34 2.96 -2.39
C ASN A 93 -9.10 4.24 -1.57
N LEU A 94 -8.77 4.12 -0.29
CA LEU A 94 -8.45 5.28 0.54
C LEU A 94 -7.22 6.03 0.02
N LEU A 95 -6.22 5.29 -0.45
CA LEU A 95 -5.02 5.84 -1.08
C LEU A 95 -5.31 6.49 -2.43
N MET A 96 -6.36 6.11 -3.16
CA MET A 96 -6.78 6.85 -4.36
C MET A 96 -7.41 8.21 -4.03
N LEU A 97 -8.13 8.28 -2.91
CA LEU A 97 -8.94 9.43 -2.54
C LEU A 97 -8.15 10.50 -1.79
N THR A 98 -7.10 10.11 -1.06
CA THR A 98 -6.33 11.04 -0.24
C THR A 98 -5.53 12.05 -1.08
N PRO A 99 -5.50 13.34 -0.69
CA PRO A 99 -4.66 14.33 -1.39
C PRO A 99 -3.16 14.05 -1.26
N LEU A 100 -2.76 13.26 -0.25
CA LEU A 100 -1.36 12.91 0.03
C LEU A 100 -0.71 12.13 -1.12
N THR A 101 -1.51 11.39 -1.89
CA THR A 101 -1.06 10.56 -3.03
C THR A 101 -1.56 11.10 -4.38
N ARG A 102 -2.70 11.83 -4.38
CA ARG A 102 -3.36 12.33 -5.60
C ARG A 102 -2.69 13.56 -6.21
N GLY A 103 -2.12 14.45 -5.38
CA GLY A 103 -1.58 15.74 -5.84
C GLY A 103 -0.24 15.68 -6.58
N ASN A 104 0.51 14.58 -6.41
CA ASN A 104 1.89 14.46 -6.90
C ASN A 104 2.04 13.49 -8.09
N SER A 105 0.93 13.06 -8.72
CA SER A 105 0.93 12.08 -9.84
C SER A 105 1.79 10.84 -9.57
N ILE A 106 1.77 10.37 -8.32
CA ILE A 106 2.75 9.40 -7.83
C ILE A 106 2.48 8.00 -8.43
N PHE A 107 1.25 7.70 -8.89
CA PHE A 107 0.85 6.36 -9.31
C PHE A 107 -0.02 6.34 -10.57
N LEU A 108 0.21 5.34 -11.42
CA LEU A 108 -0.38 5.23 -12.76
C LEU A 108 -1.70 4.45 -12.78
N SER A 109 -1.86 3.47 -11.88
CA SER A 109 -3.04 2.61 -11.84
C SER A 109 -3.25 1.94 -10.48
N TYR A 110 -4.52 1.67 -10.17
CA TYR A 110 -4.95 0.99 -8.95
C TYR A 110 -5.78 -0.24 -9.35
N PHE A 111 -5.55 -1.36 -8.67
CA PHE A 111 -6.27 -2.61 -8.92
C PHE A 111 -6.84 -3.17 -7.62
N VAL A 112 -8.16 -3.35 -7.58
CA VAL A 112 -8.92 -3.70 -6.37
C VAL A 112 -9.48 -5.10 -6.57
N LEU A 113 -9.13 -6.03 -5.68
CA LEU A 113 -9.68 -7.38 -5.65
C LEU A 113 -10.63 -7.52 -4.45
N ASP A 114 -11.89 -7.88 -4.73
CA ASP A 114 -12.94 -8.20 -3.75
C ASP A 114 -13.18 -7.19 -2.61
N ILE A 115 -14.30 -6.46 -2.69
CA ILE A 115 -14.88 -5.72 -1.57
C ILE A 115 -16.22 -6.39 -1.29
N TYR A 116 -16.29 -7.21 -0.24
CA TYR A 116 -17.55 -7.83 0.21
C TYR A 116 -18.38 -6.86 1.05
#